data_AF-A0A438KLK4-F1
#
_entry.id   AF-A0A438KLK4-F1
#
_cell.length_a   1.000
_cell.length_b   1.000
_cell.length_c   1.000
_cell.angle_alpha   90.00
_cell.angle_beta   90.00
_cell.angle_gamma   90.00
#
_symmetry.space_group_name_H-M   'P 1'
#
loop_
_entity.id
_entity.type
_entity.pdbx_description
1 polymer ?
#
loop_
_entity_poly.entity_id
_entity_poly.type
_entity_poly.pdbx_seq_one_letter_code
_entity_poly.pdbx_strand_id
1 'polypeptide(L)'
;MAHGGYGKRRVAERKPESRRSKGLAVDKKPKSVSLKNQIRSTERILRKNLPPEMREAQEKKLEGLKKQQEIHTRLAVERKIFLRDRKIKFFERRKIERRIRRLEKQQRAASGQAQEAEVAEQLSKLKEDLEYVRFFPKTEKYVSLFIGGDDTDIVDRRNRLRKQIKANIIAAAASGKDLEGIFFAIFLPAPCHSML
;
A
#
# COMPACT_ATOMS: atom_id res chain seq x y z
N MET A 1 -57.11 5.30 -11.82
CA MET A 1 -56.27 4.18 -12.27
C MET A 1 -55.62 4.58 -13.59
N ALA A 2 -54.29 4.65 -13.67
CA ALA A 2 -53.57 5.06 -14.86
C ALA A 2 -52.43 4.06 -15.14
N HIS A 3 -52.54 3.32 -16.24
CA HIS A 3 -51.50 2.45 -16.76
C HIS A 3 -50.45 3.28 -17.51
N GLY A 4 -49.21 3.29 -17.01
CA GLY A 4 -48.05 3.87 -17.70
C GLY A 4 -47.16 2.78 -18.29
N GLY A 5 -47.21 2.61 -19.61
CA GLY A 5 -46.46 1.59 -20.36
C GLY A 5 -44.95 1.89 -20.45
N TYR A 6 -44.15 0.84 -20.28
CA TYR A 6 -42.71 0.87 -20.46
C TYR A 6 -42.34 0.89 -21.96
N GLY A 7 -42.09 2.08 -22.49
CA GLY A 7 -41.49 2.27 -23.82
C GLY A 7 -39.99 1.99 -23.80
N LYS A 8 -39.57 0.83 -24.31
CA LYS A 8 -38.16 0.52 -24.63
C LYS A 8 -37.62 1.54 -25.65
N ARG A 9 -36.80 2.50 -25.21
CA ARG A 9 -35.93 3.28 -26.11
C ARG A 9 -34.56 2.60 -26.20
N ARG A 10 -34.29 1.93 -27.33
CA ARG A 10 -32.93 1.58 -27.77
C ARG A 10 -32.17 2.89 -28.01
N VAL A 11 -31.20 3.20 -27.15
CA VAL A 11 -30.20 4.24 -27.43
C VAL A 11 -29.11 3.58 -28.27
N ALA A 12 -28.99 4.01 -29.52
CA ALA A 12 -27.87 3.63 -30.38
C ALA A 12 -26.57 4.15 -29.76
N GLU A 13 -25.68 3.24 -29.38
CA GLU A 13 -24.32 3.55 -28.93
C GLU A 13 -23.54 4.23 -30.06
N ARG A 14 -23.45 5.56 -30.02
CA ARG A 14 -22.40 6.28 -30.77
C ARG A 14 -21.08 6.07 -30.03
N LYS A 15 -20.23 5.18 -30.55
CA LYS A 15 -18.81 5.07 -30.17
C LYS A 15 -18.14 6.45 -30.34
N PRO A 16 -17.44 6.99 -29.33
CA PRO A 16 -16.59 8.15 -29.56
C PRO A 16 -15.32 7.71 -30.28
N GLU A 17 -15.18 8.07 -31.56
CA GLU A 17 -13.91 8.03 -32.26
C GLU A 17 -12.91 8.94 -31.56
N SER A 18 -11.89 8.35 -30.94
CA SER A 18 -10.78 9.10 -30.37
C SER A 18 -10.04 9.81 -31.52
N ARG A 19 -10.23 11.13 -31.65
CA ARG A 19 -9.35 12.01 -32.42
C ARG A 19 -7.94 11.88 -31.87
N ARG A 20 -7.13 11.04 -32.52
CA ARG A 20 -5.70 10.89 -32.22
C ARG A 20 -5.01 12.16 -32.74
N SER A 21 -4.76 13.12 -31.84
CA SER A 21 -3.91 14.25 -32.17
C SER A 21 -2.53 13.71 -32.58
N LYS A 22 -2.07 14.09 -33.78
CA LYS A 22 -0.69 13.90 -34.24
C LYS A 22 0.21 14.74 -33.33
N GLY A 23 0.61 14.18 -32.20
CA GLY A 23 1.69 14.71 -31.38
C GLY A 23 3.02 14.57 -32.13
N LEU A 24 3.79 15.66 -32.12
CA LEU A 24 5.16 15.77 -32.64
C LEU A 24 5.99 14.52 -32.29
N ALA A 25 6.71 14.00 -33.28
CA ALA A 25 7.52 12.80 -33.17
C ALA A 25 8.65 13.01 -32.16
N VAL A 26 8.41 12.62 -30.90
CA VAL A 26 9.49 12.37 -29.95
C VAL A 26 10.25 11.17 -30.45
N ASP A 27 11.55 11.32 -30.74
CA ASP A 27 12.45 10.23 -31.10
C ASP A 27 12.27 9.07 -30.12
N LYS A 28 11.69 7.98 -30.64
CA LYS A 28 11.43 6.78 -29.85
C LYS A 28 12.77 6.17 -29.49
N LYS A 29 13.20 6.36 -28.23
CA LYS A 29 14.34 5.63 -27.66
C LYS A 29 14.21 4.13 -28.02
N PRO A 30 15.29 3.48 -28.46
CA PRO A 30 15.23 2.09 -28.88
C PRO A 30 14.68 1.25 -27.72
N LYS A 31 13.70 0.40 -28.03
CA LYS A 31 13.05 -0.47 -27.04
C LYS A 31 14.12 -1.36 -26.42
N SER A 32 14.40 -1.18 -25.13
CA SER A 32 15.28 -2.08 -24.41
C SER A 32 14.63 -3.46 -24.37
N VAL A 33 15.36 -4.48 -24.83
CA VAL A 33 14.91 -5.87 -24.78
C VAL A 33 14.75 -6.30 -23.30
N SER A 34 13.66 -6.99 -22.98
CA SER A 34 13.39 -7.49 -21.63
C SER A 34 14.54 -8.35 -21.09
N LEU A 35 14.82 -8.28 -19.77
CA LEU A 35 15.85 -9.11 -19.12
C LEU A 35 15.71 -10.60 -19.44
N LYS A 36 14.48 -11.13 -19.46
CA LYS A 36 14.21 -12.52 -19.86
C LYS A 36 14.59 -12.82 -21.31
N ASN A 37 14.48 -11.85 -22.21
CA ASN A 37 14.91 -12.00 -23.60
C ASN A 37 16.44 -11.95 -23.70
N GLN A 38 17.09 -11.09 -22.91
CA GLN A 38 18.55 -11.00 -22.84
C GLN A 38 19.15 -12.32 -22.33
N ILE A 39 18.62 -12.88 -21.24
CA ILE A 39 19.02 -14.19 -20.67
C ILE A 39 18.87 -15.30 -21.72
N ARG A 40 17.69 -15.43 -22.33
CA ARG A 40 17.47 -16.46 -23.37
C ARG A 40 18.40 -16.28 -24.57
N SER A 41 18.71 -15.03 -24.93
CA SER A 41 19.62 -14.75 -26.02
C SER A 41 21.06 -15.14 -25.69
N THR A 42 21.55 -14.83 -24.48
CA THR A 42 22.90 -15.20 -24.04
C THR A 42 23.03 -16.71 -23.87
N GLU A 43 22.02 -17.38 -23.31
CA GLU A 43 21.96 -18.85 -23.23
C GLU A 43 22.00 -19.51 -24.63
N ARG A 44 21.27 -18.96 -25.60
CA ARG A 44 21.34 -19.46 -26.99
C ARG A 44 22.70 -19.26 -27.64
N ILE A 45 23.40 -18.17 -27.32
CA ILE A 45 24.77 -17.94 -27.80
C ILE A 45 25.70 -19.00 -27.20
N LEU A 46 25.62 -19.23 -25.89
CA LEU A 46 26.46 -20.21 -25.19
C LEU A 46 26.27 -21.66 -25.64
N ARG A 47 25.15 -21.99 -26.29
CA ARG A 47 24.94 -23.31 -26.92
C ARG A 47 25.73 -23.52 -28.22
N LYS A 48 26.30 -22.46 -28.79
CA LYS A 48 27.12 -22.53 -30.01
C LYS A 48 28.59 -22.78 -29.67
N ASN A 49 29.37 -23.20 -30.66
CA ASN A 49 30.82 -23.29 -30.51
C ASN A 49 31.43 -21.87 -30.54
N LEU A 50 31.76 -21.33 -29.36
CA LEU A 50 32.50 -20.07 -29.21
C LEU A 50 33.92 -20.31 -28.69
N PRO A 51 34.88 -19.42 -29.04
CA PRO A 51 36.19 -19.35 -28.40
C PRO A 51 36.08 -19.24 -26.87
N PRO A 52 37.05 -19.78 -26.11
CA PRO A 52 36.98 -19.86 -24.65
C PRO A 52 36.81 -18.47 -24.00
N GLU A 53 37.58 -17.47 -24.44
CA GLU A 53 37.50 -16.10 -23.92
C GLU A 53 36.10 -15.46 -24.12
N MET A 54 35.50 -15.64 -25.30
CA MET A 54 34.15 -15.12 -25.57
C MET A 54 33.08 -15.88 -24.78
N ARG A 55 33.29 -17.17 -24.51
CA ARG A 55 32.39 -17.99 -23.70
C ARG A 55 32.37 -17.49 -22.26
N GLU A 56 33.54 -17.30 -21.65
CA GLU A 56 33.67 -16.78 -20.28
C GLU A 56 33.00 -15.41 -20.13
N ALA A 57 33.20 -14.51 -21.09
CA ALA A 57 32.56 -13.19 -21.08
C ALA A 57 31.01 -13.29 -21.13
N GLN A 58 30.47 -14.19 -21.94
CA GLN A 58 29.02 -14.41 -22.04
C GLN A 58 28.44 -15.12 -20.81
N GLU A 59 29.20 -16.02 -20.17
CA GLU A 59 28.83 -16.66 -18.91
C GLU A 59 28.74 -15.65 -17.76
N LYS A 60 29.76 -14.79 -17.62
CA LYS A 60 29.75 -13.70 -16.63
C LYS A 60 28.58 -12.74 -16.86
N LYS A 61 28.29 -12.42 -18.12
CA LYS A 61 27.12 -11.61 -18.49
C LYS A 61 25.81 -12.32 -18.13
N LEU A 62 25.70 -13.62 -18.41
CA LEU A 62 24.53 -14.42 -18.07
C LEU A 62 24.30 -14.44 -16.55
N GLU A 63 25.35 -14.62 -15.76
CA GLU A 63 25.29 -14.58 -14.30
C GLU A 63 24.75 -13.23 -13.80
N GLY A 64 25.29 -12.12 -14.32
CA GLY A 64 24.81 -10.78 -13.98
C GLY A 64 23.32 -10.57 -14.31
N LEU A 65 22.89 -11.04 -15.48
CA LEU A 65 21.48 -10.95 -15.89
C LEU A 65 20.57 -11.82 -15.01
N LYS A 66 21.01 -13.01 -14.59
CA LYS A 66 20.27 -13.89 -13.67
C LYS A 66 20.11 -13.24 -12.29
N LYS A 67 21.18 -12.67 -11.72
CA LYS A 67 21.12 -11.92 -10.46
C LYS A 67 20.13 -10.75 -10.53
N GLN A 68 20.15 -9.98 -11.62
CA GLN A 68 19.18 -8.90 -11.84
C GLN A 68 17.73 -9.42 -11.93
N GLN A 69 17.52 -10.54 -12.61
CA GLN A 69 16.21 -11.16 -12.74
C GLN A 69 15.67 -11.63 -11.38
N GLU A 70 16.51 -12.21 -10.53
CA GLU A 70 16.18 -12.63 -9.17
C GLU A 70 15.75 -11.44 -8.30
N ILE A 71 16.54 -10.37 -8.30
CA ILE A 71 16.21 -9.12 -7.60
C ILE A 71 14.85 -8.59 -8.07
N HIS A 72 14.61 -8.55 -9.38
CA HIS A 72 13.34 -8.06 -9.92
C HIS A 72 12.15 -8.95 -9.51
N THR A 73 12.34 -10.28 -9.48
CA THR A 73 11.29 -11.19 -9.00
C THR A 73 11.00 -11.01 -7.51
N ARG A 74 12.03 -10.85 -6.69
CA ARG A 74 11.89 -10.59 -5.25
C ARG A 74 11.14 -9.29 -4.99
N LEU A 75 11.57 -8.19 -5.62
CA LEU A 75 10.92 -6.89 -5.50
C LEU A 75 9.47 -6.92 -5.98
N ALA A 76 9.16 -7.70 -7.02
CA ALA A 76 7.78 -7.86 -7.49
C ALA A 76 6.88 -8.57 -6.46
N VAL A 77 7.39 -9.58 -5.76
CA VAL A 77 6.67 -10.26 -4.66
C VAL A 77 6.48 -9.33 -3.47
N GLU A 78 7.54 -8.65 -3.04
CA GLU A 78 7.48 -7.66 -1.95
C GLU A 78 6.47 -6.55 -2.25
N ARG A 79 6.46 -6.04 -3.49
CA ARG A 79 5.48 -5.03 -3.93
C ARG A 79 4.05 -5.55 -3.88
N LYS A 80 3.79 -6.80 -4.27
CA LYS A 80 2.45 -7.40 -4.18
C LYS A 80 1.97 -7.49 -2.73
N ILE A 81 2.83 -7.95 -1.83
CA ILE A 81 2.54 -8.04 -0.39
C ILE A 81 2.27 -6.64 0.17
N PHE A 82 3.14 -5.67 -0.13
CA PHE A 82 2.99 -4.29 0.31
C PHE A 82 1.68 -3.67 -0.16
N LEU A 83 1.27 -3.86 -1.42
CA LEU A 83 0.02 -3.32 -1.94
C LEU A 83 -1.21 -3.93 -1.27
N ARG A 84 -1.19 -5.25 -1.01
CA ARG A 84 -2.25 -5.94 -0.26
C ARG A 84 -2.35 -5.38 1.16
N ASP A 85 -1.23 -5.35 1.88
CA ASP A 85 -1.19 -4.93 3.28
C ASP A 85 -1.54 -3.44 3.41
N ARG A 86 -1.12 -2.58 2.47
CA ARG A 86 -1.55 -1.17 2.36
C ARG A 86 -3.08 -1.05 2.29
N LYS A 87 -3.74 -1.91 1.51
CA LYS A 87 -5.19 -1.89 1.37
C LYS A 87 -5.90 -2.36 2.65
N ILE A 88 -5.38 -3.40 3.30
CA ILE A 88 -5.89 -3.90 4.58
C ILE A 88 -5.77 -2.79 5.64
N LYS A 89 -4.55 -2.24 5.84
CA LYS A 89 -4.29 -1.14 6.79
C LYS A 89 -5.22 0.04 6.56
N PHE A 90 -5.46 0.44 5.31
CA PHE A 90 -6.38 1.54 4.99
C PHE A 90 -7.81 1.29 5.50
N PHE A 91 -8.35 0.08 5.27
CA PHE A 91 -9.70 -0.25 5.71
C PHE A 91 -9.82 -0.40 7.22
N GLU A 92 -8.82 -1.01 7.87
CA GLU A 92 -8.79 -1.12 9.32
C GLU A 92 -8.70 0.25 9.98
N ARG A 93 -7.79 1.12 9.52
CA ARG A 93 -7.67 2.51 9.97
C ARG A 93 -9.00 3.24 9.86
N ARG A 94 -9.64 3.18 8.68
CA ARG A 94 -10.96 3.81 8.47
C ARG A 94 -12.05 3.21 9.35
N LYS A 95 -12.00 1.91 9.66
CA LYS A 95 -12.97 1.26 10.55
C LYS A 95 -12.80 1.77 11.99
N ILE A 96 -11.56 1.85 12.46
CA ILE A 96 -11.20 2.36 13.80
C ILE A 96 -11.61 3.84 13.92
N GLU A 97 -11.21 4.69 12.97
CA GLU A 97 -11.57 6.12 12.95
C GLU A 97 -13.10 6.33 13.00
N ARG A 98 -13.87 5.52 12.26
CA ARG A 98 -15.34 5.59 12.31
C ARG A 98 -15.91 5.15 13.66
N ARG A 99 -15.33 4.13 14.29
CA ARG A 99 -15.76 3.67 15.63
C ARG A 99 -15.47 4.74 16.68
N ILE A 100 -14.28 5.33 16.67
CA ILE A 100 -13.90 6.45 17.55
C ILE A 100 -14.92 7.60 17.41
N ARG A 101 -15.16 8.08 16.18
CA ARG A 101 -16.13 9.18 15.95
C ARG A 101 -17.55 8.87 16.44
N ARG A 102 -17.99 7.61 16.37
CA ARG A 102 -19.31 7.18 16.86
C ARG A 102 -19.36 7.20 18.37
N LEU A 103 -18.36 6.63 19.04
CA LEU A 103 -18.26 6.62 20.50
C LEU A 103 -18.14 8.04 21.07
N GLU A 104 -17.30 8.89 20.48
CA GLU A 104 -17.19 10.30 20.89
C GLU A 104 -18.50 11.08 20.73
N LYS A 105 -19.33 10.72 19.72
CA LYS A 105 -20.66 11.31 19.55
C LYS A 105 -21.64 10.78 20.59
N GLN A 106 -21.57 9.49 20.92
CA GLN A 106 -22.40 8.87 21.96
C GLN A 106 -22.08 9.44 23.34
N GLN A 107 -20.80 9.60 23.68
CA GLN A 107 -20.36 10.23 24.93
C GLN A 107 -20.92 11.65 25.07
N ARG A 108 -20.94 12.43 23.98
CA ARG A 108 -21.52 13.78 23.99
C ARG A 108 -23.04 13.81 24.14
N ALA A 109 -23.73 12.72 23.78
CA ALA A 109 -25.19 12.64 23.82
C ALA A 109 -25.73 11.95 25.09
N ALA A 110 -24.93 11.12 25.75
CA ALA A 110 -25.28 10.39 26.97
C ALA A 110 -24.67 11.09 28.20
N SER A 111 -25.47 11.33 29.24
CA SER A 111 -25.09 12.06 30.46
C SER A 111 -24.97 11.19 31.72
N GLY A 112 -24.61 9.90 31.57
CA GLY A 112 -24.52 8.95 32.68
C GLY A 112 -23.09 8.53 33.02
N GLN A 113 -22.67 8.70 34.29
CA GLN A 113 -21.30 8.41 34.77
C GLN A 113 -20.83 6.96 34.53
N ALA A 114 -21.71 5.96 34.68
CA ALA A 114 -21.34 4.55 34.46
C ALA A 114 -21.08 4.22 32.99
N GLN A 115 -21.83 4.82 32.06
CA GLN A 115 -21.62 4.64 30.62
C GLN A 115 -20.36 5.38 30.15
N GLU A 116 -20.00 6.47 30.82
CA GLU A 116 -18.82 7.25 30.48
C GLU A 116 -17.51 6.47 30.70
N ALA A 117 -17.41 5.71 31.79
CA ALA A 117 -16.23 4.88 32.08
C ALA A 117 -16.05 3.77 31.03
N GLU A 118 -17.11 3.06 30.67
CA GLU A 118 -17.04 2.00 29.65
C GLU A 118 -16.68 2.57 28.27
N VAL A 119 -17.26 3.71 27.89
CA VAL A 119 -16.95 4.40 26.63
C VAL A 119 -15.49 4.87 26.61
N ALA A 120 -14.97 5.38 27.74
CA ALA A 120 -13.57 5.79 27.85
C ALA A 120 -12.60 4.62 27.66
N GLU A 121 -12.90 3.44 28.23
CA GLU A 121 -12.12 2.22 28.01
C GLU A 121 -12.18 1.73 26.57
N GLN A 122 -13.34 1.80 25.92
CA GLN A 122 -13.47 1.44 24.50
C GLN A 122 -12.68 2.40 23.60
N LEU A 123 -12.70 3.70 23.92
CA LEU A 123 -11.94 4.72 23.21
C LEU A 123 -10.43 4.52 23.39
N SER A 124 -9.95 4.17 24.59
CA SER A 124 -8.52 3.91 24.81
C SER A 124 -8.03 2.73 23.98
N LYS A 125 -8.77 1.61 23.97
CA LYS A 125 -8.46 0.43 23.14
C LYS A 125 -8.42 0.77 21.64
N LEU A 126 -9.39 1.54 21.15
CA LEU A 126 -9.41 1.95 19.74
C LEU A 126 -8.27 2.91 19.36
N LYS A 127 -7.81 3.75 20.29
CA LYS A 127 -6.64 4.61 20.07
C LYS A 127 -5.36 3.78 19.95
N GLU A 128 -5.17 2.78 20.80
CA GLU A 128 -4.04 1.84 20.68
C GLU A 128 -4.07 1.06 19.36
N ASP A 129 -5.25 0.62 18.92
CA ASP A 129 -5.41 -0.02 17.62
C ASP A 129 -5.09 0.93 16.47
N LEU A 130 -5.47 2.21 16.58
CA LEU A 130 -5.15 3.22 15.57
C LEU A 130 -3.64 3.44 15.46
N GLU A 131 -2.93 3.53 16.59
CA GLU A 131 -1.48 3.63 16.65
C GLU A 131 -0.81 2.41 16.01
N TYR A 132 -1.30 1.21 16.35
CA TYR A 132 -0.82 -0.03 15.76
C TYR A 132 -0.90 -0.02 14.23
N VAL A 133 -2.04 0.40 13.65
CA VAL A 133 -2.20 0.48 12.19
C VAL A 133 -1.32 1.59 11.59
N ARG A 134 -1.26 2.77 12.23
CA ARG A 134 -0.56 3.95 11.69
C ARG A 134 0.96 3.76 11.69
N PHE A 135 1.51 3.30 12.80
CA PHE A 135 2.95 3.21 13.05
C PHE A 135 3.52 1.79 12.89
N PHE A 136 2.77 0.88 12.26
CA PHE A 136 3.24 -0.49 11.99
C PHE A 136 4.60 -0.51 11.27
N PRO A 137 5.58 -1.32 11.74
CA PRO A 137 6.89 -1.42 11.11
C PRO A 137 6.83 -1.85 9.64
N LYS A 138 7.53 -1.11 8.75
CA LYS A 138 7.55 -1.42 7.31
C LYS A 138 8.37 -2.68 6.97
N THR A 139 9.21 -3.12 7.90
CA THR A 139 10.08 -4.30 7.76
C THR A 139 9.35 -5.61 7.97
N GLU A 140 8.16 -5.57 8.57
CA GLU A 140 7.40 -6.77 8.93
C GLU A 140 6.12 -6.92 8.11
N LYS A 141 5.64 -8.16 8.01
CA LYS A 141 4.33 -8.48 7.43
C LYS A 141 3.23 -8.06 8.41
N TYR A 142 2.24 -7.31 7.89
CA TYR A 142 1.12 -6.81 8.67
C TYR A 142 0.26 -7.95 9.26
N VAL A 143 -0.11 -7.82 10.53
CA VAL A 143 -1.11 -8.70 11.19
C VAL A 143 -2.39 -7.92 11.37
N SER A 144 -3.44 -8.36 10.68
CA SER A 144 -4.78 -7.75 10.72
C SER A 144 -5.39 -7.87 12.11
N LEU A 145 -6.08 -6.81 12.53
CA LEU A 145 -6.79 -6.73 13.81
C LEU A 145 -8.22 -7.30 13.73
N PHE A 146 -8.86 -7.22 12.56
CA PHE A 146 -10.27 -7.60 12.40
C PHE A 146 -10.49 -8.87 11.57
N ILE A 147 -9.45 -9.42 10.95
CA ILE A 147 -9.51 -10.59 10.05
C ILE A 147 -8.38 -11.55 10.42
N GLY A 148 -8.67 -12.83 10.55
CA GLY A 148 -7.65 -13.87 10.71
C GLY A 148 -7.55 -14.52 12.10
N GLY A 149 -8.65 -14.52 12.87
CA GLY A 149 -8.72 -15.22 14.15
C GLY A 149 -7.93 -14.56 15.28
N ASP A 150 -8.14 -15.08 16.48
CA ASP A 150 -7.49 -14.68 17.72
C ASP A 150 -6.76 -15.87 18.35
N ASP A 151 -6.00 -16.59 17.51
CA ASP A 151 -5.10 -17.63 17.98
C ASP A 151 -4.04 -17.03 18.93
N THR A 152 -3.64 -17.78 19.95
CA THR A 152 -2.71 -17.32 20.99
C THR A 152 -1.42 -16.74 20.40
N ASP A 153 -0.84 -17.43 19.41
CA ASP A 153 0.38 -16.99 18.72
C ASP A 153 0.21 -15.66 17.98
N ILE A 154 -0.97 -15.44 17.38
CA ILE A 154 -1.29 -14.21 16.64
C ILE A 154 -1.45 -13.06 17.62
N VAL A 155 -2.15 -13.29 18.73
CA VAL A 155 -2.34 -12.30 19.80
C VAL A 155 -1.01 -11.91 20.40
N ASP A 156 -0.14 -12.87 20.70
CA ASP A 156 1.20 -12.62 21.22
C ASP A 156 2.05 -11.82 20.25
N ARG A 157 1.98 -12.14 18.95
CA ARG A 157 2.68 -11.37 17.92
C ARG A 157 2.18 -9.93 17.86
N ARG A 158 0.86 -9.70 17.89
CA ARG A 158 0.27 -8.34 17.94
C ARG A 158 0.76 -7.59 19.18
N ASN A 159 0.79 -8.23 20.34
CA ASN A 159 1.22 -7.61 21.59
C ASN A 159 2.70 -7.23 21.59
N ARG A 160 3.58 -8.09 21.06
CA ARG A 160 5.01 -7.77 20.85
C ARG A 160 5.17 -6.54 19.95
N LEU A 161 4.43 -6.50 18.84
CA LEU A 161 4.46 -5.39 17.90
C LEU A 161 3.93 -4.09 18.50
N ARG A 162 2.84 -4.13 19.29
CA ARG A 162 2.34 -2.95 20.01
C ARG A 162 3.40 -2.37 20.95
N LYS A 163 4.13 -3.21 21.71
CA LYS A 163 5.22 -2.76 22.58
C LYS A 163 6.35 -2.10 21.78
N GLN A 164 6.75 -2.71 20.67
CA GLN A 164 7.78 -2.16 19.79
C GLN A 164 7.36 -0.82 19.17
N ILE A 165 6.10 -0.71 18.73
CA ILE A 165 5.55 0.52 18.16
C ILE A 165 5.57 1.65 19.22
N LYS A 166 5.12 1.37 20.44
CA LYS A 166 5.16 2.35 21.54
C LYS A 166 6.60 2.81 21.81
N ALA A 167 7.56 1.89 21.89
CA ALA A 167 8.97 2.23 22.08
C ALA A 167 9.53 3.09 20.92
N ASN A 168 9.17 2.76 19.67
CA ASN A 168 9.59 3.52 18.49
C ASN A 168 9.00 4.94 18.46
N ILE A 169 7.75 5.10 18.89
CA ILE A 169 7.10 6.42 18.99
C ILE A 169 7.82 7.28 20.02
N ILE A 170 8.12 6.73 21.19
CA ILE A 170 8.84 7.44 22.27
C ILE A 170 10.26 7.82 21.80
N ALA A 171 10.99 6.88 21.19
CA ALA A 171 12.32 7.14 20.67
C ALA A 171 12.32 8.19 19.55
N ALA A 172 11.31 8.16 18.67
CA ALA A 172 11.16 9.15 17.61
C ALA A 172 10.86 10.55 18.17
N ALA A 173 9.94 10.64 19.14
CA ALA A 173 9.64 11.88 19.85
C ALA A 173 10.89 12.47 20.54
N ALA A 174 11.71 11.63 21.17
CA ALA A 174 12.99 12.06 21.76
C ALA A 174 14.01 12.51 20.71
N SER A 175 13.99 11.92 19.51
CA SER A 175 14.92 12.25 18.42
C SER A 175 14.50 13.43 17.53
N GLY A 176 13.29 13.98 17.73
CA GLY A 176 12.72 15.04 16.88
C GLY A 176 12.44 14.62 15.43
N LYS A 177 12.50 13.32 15.10
CA LYS A 177 12.19 12.80 13.77
C LYS A 177 10.71 12.52 13.66
N ASP A 178 10.01 13.31 12.86
CA ASP A 178 8.60 13.05 12.53
C ASP A 178 8.46 11.70 11.81
N LEU A 179 7.91 10.71 12.52
CA LEU A 179 7.48 9.44 11.91
C LEU A 179 6.38 9.66 10.84
N GLU A 180 5.78 10.86 10.83
CA GLU A 180 4.74 11.30 9.90
C GLU A 180 5.29 11.96 8.61
N GLY A 181 6.53 12.46 8.63
CA GLY A 181 7.12 13.32 7.59
C GLY A 181 7.41 12.64 6.25
N ILE A 182 7.38 11.30 6.18
CA ILE A 182 7.51 10.54 4.92
C ILE A 182 6.12 10.28 4.27
N PHE A 183 5.01 10.68 4.92
CA PHE A 183 3.65 10.40 4.44
C PHE A 183 2.74 11.64 4.26
N PHE A 184 3.16 12.84 4.68
CA PHE A 184 2.27 14.02 4.72
C PHE A 184 2.07 14.77 3.38
N ALA A 185 2.75 14.40 2.30
CA ALA A 185 2.71 15.14 1.03
C ALA A 185 1.37 15.10 0.24
N ILE A 186 0.26 14.63 0.83
CA ILE A 186 -1.04 14.52 0.11
C ILE A 186 -2.20 15.22 0.84
N PHE A 187 -2.06 15.71 2.08
CA PHE A 187 -3.21 16.29 2.78
C PHE A 187 -2.84 17.36 3.81
N LEU A 188 -2.12 18.40 3.38
CA LEU A 188 -2.18 19.69 4.07
C LEU A 188 -3.04 20.64 3.20
N PRO A 189 -4.24 21.05 3.64
CA PRO A 189 -4.86 22.23 3.06
C PRO A 189 -3.95 23.43 3.36
N ALA A 190 -3.60 24.18 2.32
CA ALA A 190 -2.82 25.39 2.46
C ALA A 190 -3.46 26.29 3.53
N PRO A 191 -2.68 26.89 4.45
CA PRO A 191 -3.21 27.86 5.38
C PRO A 191 -3.71 29.07 4.57
N CYS A 192 -5.03 29.27 4.53
CA CYS A 192 -5.61 30.53 4.07
C CYS A 192 -5.05 31.64 4.95
N HIS A 193 -4.18 32.48 4.38
CA HIS A 193 -3.84 33.76 4.97
C HIS A 193 -5.12 34.60 5.01
N SER A 194 -5.63 34.86 6.22
CA SER A 194 -6.52 35.97 6.48
C SER A 194 -5.67 37.25 6.46
N MET A 195 -5.67 37.95 5.33
CA MET A 195 -5.23 39.35 5.28
C MET A 195 -6.34 40.18 5.93
N LEU A 196 -6.00 40.78 7.08
CA LEU A 196 -6.56 42.05 7.55
C LEU A 196 -5.71 43.18 6.98
#